data_AF-F4PRK8-F1
#
_entry.id   AF-F4PRK8-F1
#
_cell.length_a   1.000
_cell.length_b   1.000
_cell.length_c   1.000
_cell.angle_alpha   90.00
_cell.angle_beta   90.00
_cell.angle_gamma   90.00
#
_symmetry.space_group_name_H-M   'P 1'
#
loop_
_entity.id
_entity.type
_entity.pdbx_description
1 polymer ?
#
loop_
_entity_poly.entity_id
_entity_poly.type
_entity_poly.pdbx_seq_one_letter_code
_entity_poly.pdbx_strand_id
1 'polypeptide(L)'
;MSQLINFQLKSQIVHTVDSTKSEDVCYIVHMSESDKFIACAGSNNVIKLYNPTTHTLLSVLNQHKDSIHQTLFLNPTTLVTCSSDRTVKIFDCEKSTLVKSLNQKGEAFTIDIAGDLLAVGVGSSVCIWNLKTMKMVKEFCDSHTEDVTRVLFHPNDATKLFSCSVDGLICVYDLTVEDVDEAVLSVMNGEHSLNTIGFYGPSNEYLYSLSHTERLYTWDLASFSRITDFGGDLRTHLQEKYPDLQVNYFVTCQYDAANNALLLFGGNYSGLGLVYQVNSDAQQPSVVPIATLSNGHSDIIRSIYWNRTTNVILSAGEDGSLCFWSNQINFNNNNQSSSDSSSGKITKSNNARSKANPY
;
A
#
# COMPACT_ATOMS: atom_id res chain seq x y z
N MET A 1 0.82 -27.76 -7.93
CA MET A 1 0.70 -26.55 -7.10
C MET A 1 2.10 -26.01 -6.88
N SER A 2 2.38 -24.79 -7.33
CA SER A 2 3.53 -24.05 -6.79
C SER A 2 3.32 -23.91 -5.29
N GLN A 3 4.36 -24.15 -4.50
CA GLN A 3 4.31 -23.95 -3.05
C GLN A 3 4.12 -22.45 -2.80
N LEU A 4 3.00 -22.07 -2.18
CA LEU A 4 2.74 -20.67 -1.82
C LEU A 4 3.75 -20.22 -0.77
N ILE A 5 4.30 -19.03 -0.96
CA ILE A 5 5.14 -18.36 0.03
C ILE A 5 4.24 -17.97 1.19
N ASN A 6 4.54 -18.46 2.39
CA ASN A 6 3.77 -18.10 3.57
C ASN A 6 4.50 -16.99 4.33
N PHE A 7 4.03 -15.75 4.18
CA PHE A 7 4.55 -14.64 4.97
C PHE A 7 4.26 -14.89 6.44
N GLN A 8 5.27 -14.69 7.29
CA GLN A 8 5.12 -14.91 8.72
C GLN A 8 4.57 -13.65 9.37
N LEU A 9 3.48 -13.80 10.13
CA LEU A 9 2.99 -12.76 11.04
C LEU A 9 4.06 -12.53 12.12
N LYS A 10 4.61 -11.33 12.17
CA LYS A 10 5.62 -10.93 13.15
C LYS A 10 5.01 -10.36 14.41
N SER A 11 3.95 -9.59 14.25
CA SER A 11 3.23 -8.97 15.34
C SER A 11 1.87 -8.48 14.86
N GLN A 12 1.00 -8.25 15.82
CA GLN A 12 -0.36 -7.75 15.61
C GLN A 12 -0.65 -6.72 16.69
N ILE A 13 -1.27 -5.61 16.29
CA ILE A 13 -1.83 -4.61 17.20
C ILE A 13 -3.35 -4.66 17.06
N VAL A 14 -4.08 -4.61 18.17
CA VAL A 14 -5.53 -4.44 18.15
C VAL A 14 -5.86 -2.95 18.27
N HIS A 15 -6.54 -2.42 17.27
CA HIS A 15 -7.04 -1.05 17.20
C HIS A 15 -8.43 -0.99 17.85
N THR A 16 -8.43 -0.57 19.11
CA THR A 16 -9.66 -0.45 19.91
C THR A 16 -10.31 0.92 19.76
N VAL A 17 -11.56 1.09 20.18
CA VAL A 17 -12.21 2.40 20.32
C VAL A 17 -11.58 3.19 21.46
N ASP A 18 -11.39 2.55 22.62
CA ASP A 18 -10.74 3.10 23.82
C ASP A 18 -9.45 2.32 24.11
N SER A 19 -8.33 3.01 24.38
CA SER A 19 -7.06 2.34 24.73
C SER A 19 -7.13 1.54 26.03
N THR A 20 -8.19 1.71 26.83
CA THR A 20 -8.37 1.07 28.14
C THR A 20 -9.28 -0.16 28.12
N LYS A 21 -10.05 -0.39 27.04
CA LYS A 21 -10.97 -1.53 26.90
C LYS A 21 -10.69 -2.31 25.62
N SER A 22 -10.40 -3.60 25.76
CA SER A 22 -10.02 -4.49 24.65
C SER A 22 -11.21 -5.01 23.83
N GLU A 23 -12.44 -4.79 24.26
CA GLU A 23 -13.63 -5.45 23.67
C GLU A 23 -14.37 -4.62 22.62
N ASP A 24 -14.17 -3.29 22.58
CA ASP A 24 -14.73 -2.43 21.55
C ASP A 24 -13.69 -2.23 20.44
N VAL A 25 -13.73 -3.10 19.43
CA VAL A 25 -12.84 -3.04 18.26
C VAL A 25 -13.31 -1.94 17.30
N CYS A 26 -12.36 -1.19 16.73
CA CYS A 26 -12.62 -0.17 15.73
C CYS A 26 -11.95 -0.55 14.41
N TYR A 27 -12.73 -0.61 13.32
CA TYR A 27 -12.23 -0.98 12.00
C TYR A 27 -11.16 0.01 11.56
N ILE A 28 -10.08 -0.48 10.93
CA ILE A 28 -9.10 0.39 10.30
C ILE A 28 -9.46 0.50 8.82
N VAL A 29 -9.87 1.69 8.39
CA VAL A 29 -10.33 1.94 7.02
C VAL A 29 -9.16 2.21 6.06
N HIS A 30 -8.13 2.91 6.54
CA HIS A 30 -6.94 3.22 5.78
C HIS A 30 -5.72 3.33 6.71
N MET A 31 -4.54 3.03 6.18
CA MET A 31 -3.28 3.29 6.87
C MET A 31 -2.21 3.87 5.96
N SER A 32 -1.25 4.54 6.59
CA SER A 32 -0.02 4.99 5.94
C SER A 32 1.14 4.94 6.93
N GLU A 33 2.37 4.83 6.43
CA GLU A 33 3.56 4.75 7.25
C GLU A 33 4.57 5.84 6.87
N SER A 34 5.31 6.30 7.87
CA SER A 34 6.58 7.01 7.75
C SER A 34 7.62 6.35 8.65
N ASP A 35 8.88 6.75 8.55
CA ASP A 35 9.97 6.23 9.40
C ASP A 35 9.72 6.41 10.92
N LYS A 36 8.81 7.31 11.30
CA LYS A 36 8.53 7.62 12.72
C LYS A 36 7.14 7.18 13.17
N PHE A 37 6.17 7.04 12.26
CA PHE A 37 4.78 6.81 12.61
C PHE A 37 4.07 5.89 11.62
N ILE A 38 3.23 5.00 12.14
CA ILE A 38 2.15 4.39 11.36
C ILE A 38 0.85 5.12 11.76
N ALA A 39 0.16 5.67 10.78
CA ALA A 39 -1.15 6.28 10.97
C ALA A 39 -2.24 5.28 10.57
N CYS A 40 -3.18 5.02 11.47
CA CYS A 40 -4.35 4.19 11.21
C CYS A 40 -5.61 5.04 11.40
N ALA A 41 -6.38 5.22 10.34
CA ALA A 41 -7.69 5.85 10.40
C ALA A 41 -8.74 4.80 10.83
N GLY A 42 -9.43 5.08 11.92
CA GLY A 42 -10.50 4.26 12.45
C GLY A 42 -11.88 4.63 11.89
N SER A 43 -12.79 3.66 11.86
CA SER A 43 -14.23 3.87 11.57
C SER A 43 -14.95 4.78 12.58
N ASN A 44 -14.32 5.07 13.72
CA ASN A 44 -14.79 6.06 14.69
C ASN A 44 -14.30 7.49 14.40
N ASN A 45 -13.77 7.76 13.19
CA ASN A 45 -13.27 9.05 12.73
C ASN A 45 -12.02 9.55 13.50
N VAL A 46 -11.33 8.65 14.18
CA VAL A 46 -10.12 8.93 14.95
C VAL A 46 -8.91 8.31 14.25
N ILE A 47 -7.79 9.01 14.26
CA ILE A 47 -6.51 8.49 13.79
C ILE A 47 -5.68 8.10 15.00
N LYS A 48 -5.17 6.87 15.03
CA LYS A 48 -4.15 6.47 15.99
C LYS A 48 -2.78 6.43 15.33
N LEU A 49 -1.79 6.99 16.01
CA LEU A 49 -0.40 6.99 15.59
C LEU A 49 0.37 5.95 16.40
N TYR A 50 1.00 5.01 15.73
CA TYR A 50 1.81 3.95 16.33
C TYR A 50 3.29 4.12 15.99
N ASN A 51 4.15 3.63 16.86
CA ASN A 51 5.58 3.52 16.57
C ASN A 51 5.84 2.35 15.60
N PRO A 52 6.49 2.57 14.44
CA PRO A 52 6.75 1.51 13.46
C PRO A 52 7.68 0.40 13.95
N THR A 53 8.50 0.66 14.98
CA THR A 53 9.48 -0.31 15.51
C THR A 53 8.98 -1.03 16.76
N THR A 54 8.41 -0.29 17.72
CA THR A 54 7.95 -0.87 18.99
C THR A 54 6.49 -1.31 18.95
N HIS A 55 5.74 -0.92 17.91
CA HIS A 55 4.32 -1.22 17.73
C HIS A 55 3.45 -0.72 18.89
N THR A 56 3.89 0.35 19.56
CA THR A 56 3.17 0.98 20.68
C THR A 56 2.38 2.18 20.20
N LEU A 57 1.19 2.41 20.77
CA LEU A 57 0.43 3.64 20.55
C LEU A 57 1.21 4.85 21.06
N LEU A 58 1.42 5.84 20.20
CA LEU A 58 2.12 7.09 20.51
C LEU A 58 1.14 8.22 20.81
N SER A 59 0.11 8.39 19.98
CA SER A 59 -0.88 9.45 20.15
C SER A 59 -2.17 9.18 19.37
N VAL A 60 -3.16 10.03 19.61
CA VAL A 60 -4.51 9.95 19.06
C VAL A 60 -4.91 11.31 18.51
N LEU A 61 -5.36 11.37 17.26
CA LEU A 61 -5.86 12.58 16.59
C LEU A 61 -7.36 12.42 16.35
N ASN A 62 -8.18 13.24 17.02
CA ASN A 62 -9.64 13.13 17.06
C ASN A 62 -10.35 14.41 16.54
N GLN A 63 -9.75 15.08 15.56
CA GLN A 63 -10.24 16.37 15.07
C GLN A 63 -11.19 16.26 13.86
N HIS A 64 -11.27 15.10 13.20
CA HIS A 64 -12.27 14.84 12.16
C HIS A 64 -13.64 14.60 12.78
N LYS A 65 -14.69 15.02 12.05
CA LYS A 65 -16.08 14.89 12.50
C LYS A 65 -16.87 13.80 11.80
N ASP A 66 -16.29 13.23 10.74
CA ASP A 66 -16.90 12.22 9.90
C ASP A 66 -15.81 11.29 9.34
N SER A 67 -16.22 10.29 8.56
CA SER A 67 -15.41 9.21 8.02
C SER A 67 -14.14 9.74 7.37
N ILE A 68 -12.99 9.14 7.74
CA ILE A 68 -11.68 9.46 7.16
C ILE A 68 -11.41 8.45 6.05
N HIS A 69 -11.17 8.92 4.84
CA HIS A 69 -11.01 8.03 3.68
C HIS A 69 -9.55 7.68 3.40
N GLN A 70 -8.63 8.63 3.61
CA GLN A 70 -7.23 8.41 3.31
C GLN A 70 -6.32 9.16 4.29
N THR A 71 -5.17 8.54 4.55
CA THR A 71 -4.05 9.09 5.31
C THR A 71 -2.79 9.05 4.45
N LEU A 72 -1.97 10.11 4.48
CA LEU A 72 -0.73 10.20 3.70
C LEU A 72 0.30 11.04 4.44
N PHE A 73 1.52 10.54 4.57
CA PHE A 73 2.62 11.32 5.14
C PHE A 73 3.25 12.21 4.07
N LEU A 74 3.24 13.53 4.29
CA LEU A 74 4.01 14.49 3.47
C LEU A 74 5.52 14.36 3.75
N ASN A 75 5.86 14.05 5.00
CA ASN A 75 7.20 13.84 5.49
C ASN A 75 7.12 13.00 6.78
N PRO A 76 8.24 12.63 7.43
CA PRO A 76 8.21 11.74 8.58
C PRO A 76 7.32 12.17 9.76
N THR A 77 6.97 13.45 9.88
CA THR A 77 6.21 13.98 11.03
C THR A 77 4.92 14.71 10.64
N THR A 78 4.66 14.92 9.35
CA THR A 78 3.49 15.65 8.86
C THR A 78 2.53 14.72 8.15
N LEU A 79 1.35 14.56 8.73
CA LEU A 79 0.28 13.73 8.18
C LEU A 79 -0.78 14.60 7.50
N VAL A 80 -1.18 14.22 6.30
CA VAL A 80 -2.31 14.80 5.57
C VAL A 80 -3.42 13.76 5.49
N THR A 81 -4.66 14.19 5.66
CA THR A 81 -5.83 13.29 5.75
C THR A 81 -7.03 13.93 5.09
N CYS A 82 -7.92 13.14 4.50
CA CYS A 82 -9.16 13.59 3.88
C CYS A 82 -10.38 12.84 4.41
N SER A 83 -11.54 13.51 4.40
CA SER A 83 -12.73 13.03 5.10
C SER A 83 -14.05 13.48 4.45
N SER A 84 -15.11 12.73 4.71
CA SER A 84 -16.50 13.14 4.47
C SER A 84 -16.93 14.38 5.26
N ASP A 85 -16.17 14.81 6.27
CA ASP A 85 -16.41 16.09 6.96
C ASP A 85 -16.07 17.32 6.10
N ARG A 86 -15.74 17.10 4.82
CA ARG A 86 -15.41 18.10 3.79
C ARG A 86 -14.13 18.84 4.10
N THR A 87 -13.23 18.23 4.86
CA THR A 87 -11.93 18.82 5.16
C THR A 87 -10.78 17.90 4.77
N VAL A 88 -9.71 18.54 4.32
CA VAL A 88 -8.38 17.95 4.36
C VAL A 88 -7.66 18.54 5.57
N LYS A 89 -7.17 17.69 6.47
CA LYS A 89 -6.45 18.12 7.67
C LYS A 89 -4.97 17.76 7.57
N ILE A 90 -4.14 18.70 8.02
CA ILE A 90 -2.70 18.57 8.11
C ILE A 90 -2.31 18.60 9.58
N PHE A 91 -1.62 17.57 10.04
CA PHE A 91 -1.22 17.37 11.43
C PHE A 91 0.30 17.38 11.58
N ASP A 92 0.76 17.89 12.72
CA ASP A 92 2.09 17.65 13.25
C ASP A 92 1.98 16.45 14.20
N CYS A 93 2.51 15.31 13.79
CA CYS A 93 2.44 14.04 14.52
C CYS A 93 3.31 14.04 15.78
N GLU A 94 4.42 14.79 15.81
CA GLU A 94 5.28 14.87 17.00
C GLU A 94 4.59 15.66 18.10
N LYS A 95 3.92 16.76 17.73
CA LYS A 95 3.15 17.57 18.70
C LYS A 95 1.74 17.05 18.93
N SER A 96 1.26 16.13 18.10
CA SER A 96 -0.13 15.65 18.07
C SER A 96 -1.13 16.80 17.94
N THR A 97 -0.83 17.76 17.07
CA THR A 97 -1.64 18.97 16.86
C THR A 97 -2.11 19.11 15.42
N LEU A 98 -3.31 19.66 15.26
CA LEU A 98 -3.82 20.11 13.97
C LEU A 98 -3.09 21.40 13.56
N VAL A 99 -2.35 21.35 12.45
CA VAL A 99 -1.63 22.50 11.89
C VAL A 99 -2.56 23.32 11.00
N LYS A 100 -3.31 22.64 10.12
CA LYS A 100 -4.19 23.30 9.16
C LYS A 100 -5.40 22.44 8.82
N SER A 101 -6.52 23.09 8.57
CA SER A 101 -7.73 22.49 7.99
C SER A 101 -8.05 23.23 6.70
N LEU A 102 -8.13 22.49 5.58
CA LEU A 102 -8.50 23.00 4.26
C LEU A 102 -9.94 22.57 3.97
N ASN A 103 -10.86 23.54 3.93
CA ASN A 103 -12.26 23.27 3.63
C ASN A 103 -12.44 23.03 2.13
N GLN A 104 -13.20 21.99 1.79
CA GLN A 104 -13.58 21.64 0.44
C GLN A 104 -15.07 21.93 0.20
N LYS A 105 -15.48 22.04 -1.08
CA LYS A 105 -16.89 22.26 -1.44
C LYS A 105 -17.76 21.01 -1.22
N GLY A 106 -17.16 19.82 -1.24
CA GLY A 106 -17.79 18.52 -1.03
C GLY A 106 -16.95 17.60 -0.15
N GLU A 107 -17.34 16.34 -0.06
CA GLU A 107 -16.59 15.29 0.65
C GLU A 107 -15.26 15.02 -0.03
N ALA A 108 -14.20 14.80 0.75
CA ALA A 108 -12.86 14.56 0.22
C ALA A 108 -12.49 13.08 0.36
N PHE A 109 -12.45 12.36 -0.76
CA PHE A 109 -12.32 10.90 -0.79
C PHE A 109 -10.88 10.41 -0.95
N THR A 110 -10.03 11.18 -1.62
CA THR A 110 -8.67 10.76 -1.94
C THR A 110 -7.72 11.95 -2.00
N ILE A 111 -6.46 11.71 -1.66
CA ILE A 111 -5.37 12.68 -1.71
C ILE A 111 -4.10 12.07 -2.27
N ASP A 112 -3.30 12.91 -2.93
CA ASP A 112 -1.90 12.60 -3.24
C ASP A 112 -1.04 13.86 -3.20
N ILE A 113 0.27 13.70 -3.06
CA ILE A 113 1.21 14.81 -2.86
C ILE A 113 2.43 14.65 -3.77
N ALA A 114 2.78 15.71 -4.48
CA ALA A 114 4.04 15.84 -5.21
C ALA A 114 4.67 17.21 -4.98
N GLY A 115 5.84 17.22 -4.35
CA GLY A 115 6.52 18.46 -3.96
C GLY A 115 5.65 19.33 -3.06
N ASP A 116 5.31 20.53 -3.52
CA ASP A 116 4.44 21.46 -2.79
C ASP A 116 2.96 21.37 -3.20
N LEU A 117 2.60 20.44 -4.08
CA LEU A 117 1.23 20.29 -4.55
C LEU A 117 0.54 19.14 -3.82
N LEU A 118 -0.70 19.38 -3.44
CA LEU A 118 -1.64 18.40 -2.91
C LEU A 118 -2.81 18.31 -3.90
N ALA A 119 -3.05 17.13 -4.44
CA ALA A 119 -4.26 16.82 -5.19
C ALA A 119 -5.30 16.23 -4.23
N VAL A 120 -6.56 16.60 -4.42
CA VAL A 120 -7.69 16.13 -3.60
C VAL A 120 -8.85 15.79 -4.52
N GLY A 121 -9.36 14.56 -4.46
CA GLY A 121 -10.65 14.19 -5.08
C GLY A 121 -11.79 14.65 -4.17
N VAL A 122 -12.65 15.53 -4.66
CA VAL A 122 -13.75 16.17 -3.92
C VAL A 122 -15.06 15.98 -4.67
N GLY A 123 -15.88 15.02 -4.24
CA GLY A 123 -17.01 14.58 -5.07
C GLY A 123 -16.51 14.18 -6.46
N SER A 124 -17.12 14.72 -7.51
CA SER A 124 -16.68 14.54 -8.90
C SER A 124 -15.55 15.46 -9.36
N SER A 125 -15.05 16.36 -8.51
CA SER A 125 -13.99 17.31 -8.87
C SER A 125 -12.61 16.86 -8.40
N VAL A 126 -11.56 17.35 -9.06
CA VAL A 126 -10.17 17.25 -8.59
C VAL A 126 -9.63 18.65 -8.25
N CYS A 127 -9.32 18.89 -6.99
CA CYS A 127 -8.79 20.17 -6.50
C CYS A 127 -7.28 20.09 -6.26
N ILE A 128 -6.53 21.07 -6.74
CA ILE A 128 -5.08 21.18 -6.51
C ILE A 128 -4.80 22.32 -5.55
N TRP A 129 -4.06 22.03 -4.49
CA TRP A 129 -3.65 22.99 -3.46
C TRP A 129 -2.14 23.14 -3.44
N ASN A 130 -1.68 24.37 -3.24
CA ASN A 130 -0.28 24.64 -2.94
C ASN A 130 -0.07 24.62 -1.42
N LEU A 131 0.69 23.66 -0.91
CA LEU A 131 0.93 23.43 0.51
C LEU A 131 1.76 24.53 1.19
N LYS A 132 2.57 25.29 0.44
CA LYS A 132 3.33 26.43 1.00
C LYS A 132 2.42 27.62 1.30
N THR A 133 1.53 27.94 0.37
CA THR A 133 0.62 29.09 0.47
C THR A 133 -0.72 28.74 1.11
N MET A 134 -1.04 27.44 1.20
CA MET A 134 -2.32 26.90 1.67
C MET A 134 -3.51 27.44 0.87
N LYS A 135 -3.33 27.61 -0.45
CA LYS A 135 -4.36 28.08 -1.38
C LYS A 135 -4.62 27.04 -2.45
N MET A 136 -5.88 26.91 -2.86
CA MET A 136 -6.26 26.18 -4.05
C MET A 136 -5.71 26.94 -5.28
N VAL A 137 -5.06 26.21 -6.17
CA VAL A 137 -4.43 26.76 -7.38
C VAL A 137 -5.11 26.29 -8.66
N LYS A 138 -5.74 25.11 -8.67
CA LYS A 138 -6.54 24.58 -9.79
C LYS A 138 -7.72 23.75 -9.30
N GLU A 139 -8.76 23.66 -10.10
CA GLU A 139 -9.93 22.80 -9.88
C GLU A 139 -10.36 22.24 -11.25
N PHE A 140 -10.41 20.93 -11.38
CA PHE A 140 -10.95 20.23 -12.54
C PHE A 140 -12.35 19.73 -12.17
N CYS A 141 -13.40 20.47 -12.54
CA CYS A 141 -14.78 20.20 -12.12
C CYS A 141 -15.62 19.43 -13.14
N ASP A 142 -15.18 19.35 -14.39
CA ASP A 142 -15.95 18.74 -15.50
C ASP A 142 -15.32 17.44 -16.03
N SER A 143 -14.27 16.95 -15.38
CA SER A 143 -13.55 15.73 -15.81
C SER A 143 -14.29 14.45 -15.47
N HIS A 144 -15.05 14.44 -14.38
CA HIS A 144 -15.78 13.28 -13.88
C HIS A 144 -17.23 13.66 -13.57
N THR A 145 -18.10 12.66 -13.64
CA THR A 145 -19.55 12.84 -13.37
C THR A 145 -19.99 12.23 -12.04
N GLU A 146 -19.14 11.40 -11.44
CA GLU A 146 -19.36 10.73 -10.15
C GLU A 146 -18.10 10.85 -9.27
N ASP A 147 -18.18 10.36 -8.03
CA ASP A 147 -17.11 10.52 -7.04
C ASP A 147 -15.73 10.04 -7.51
N VAL A 148 -14.74 10.91 -7.36
CA VAL A 148 -13.33 10.61 -7.63
C VAL A 148 -12.80 9.69 -6.54
N THR A 149 -12.51 8.43 -6.90
CA THR A 149 -12.07 7.38 -5.98
C THR A 149 -10.56 7.37 -5.78
N ARG A 150 -9.78 7.88 -6.75
CA ARG A 150 -8.33 8.01 -6.63
C ARG A 150 -7.79 9.22 -7.38
N VAL A 151 -6.82 9.91 -6.79
CA VAL A 151 -5.91 10.85 -7.47
C VAL A 151 -4.47 10.40 -7.27
N LEU A 152 -3.62 10.56 -8.28
CA LEU A 152 -2.20 10.19 -8.22
C LEU A 152 -1.34 11.11 -9.10
N PHE A 153 -0.31 11.73 -8.54
CA PHE A 153 0.75 12.36 -9.31
C PHE A 153 1.65 11.30 -9.95
N HIS A 154 2.10 11.55 -11.17
CA HIS A 154 3.05 10.64 -11.80
C HIS A 154 4.42 10.71 -11.08
N PRO A 155 4.99 9.59 -10.59
CA PRO A 155 6.17 9.63 -9.71
C PRO A 155 7.41 10.24 -10.35
N ASN A 156 7.54 10.09 -11.67
CA ASN A 156 8.71 10.52 -12.44
C ASN A 156 8.43 11.72 -13.36
N ASP A 157 7.20 12.25 -13.34
CA ASP A 157 6.76 13.34 -14.22
C ASP A 157 5.87 14.30 -13.43
N ALA A 158 6.48 15.35 -12.88
CA ALA A 158 5.79 16.33 -12.05
C ALA A 158 4.72 17.15 -12.81
N THR A 159 4.65 17.03 -14.14
CA THR A 159 3.63 17.68 -14.95
C THR A 159 2.33 16.91 -15.01
N LYS A 160 2.31 15.61 -14.63
CA LYS A 160 1.14 14.76 -14.81
C LYS A 160 0.43 14.42 -13.52
N LEU A 161 -0.89 14.49 -13.58
CA LEU A 161 -1.80 13.98 -12.57
C LEU A 161 -2.80 13.02 -13.21
N PHE A 162 -3.18 11.99 -12.48
CA PHE A 162 -4.20 11.02 -12.86
C PHE A 162 -5.33 11.06 -11.84
N SER A 163 -6.56 10.89 -12.29
CA SER A 163 -7.71 10.61 -11.43
C SER A 163 -8.53 9.46 -11.99
N CYS A 164 -9.20 8.71 -11.11
CA CYS A 164 -10.25 7.77 -11.50
C CYS A 164 -11.50 7.94 -10.66
N SER A 165 -12.64 7.50 -11.18
CA SER A 165 -13.94 7.74 -10.57
C SER A 165 -14.87 6.52 -10.68
N VAL A 166 -15.92 6.55 -9.86
CA VAL A 166 -17.10 5.68 -9.94
C VAL A 166 -17.74 5.72 -11.33
N ASP A 167 -17.55 6.77 -12.12
CA ASP A 167 -18.04 6.89 -13.51
C ASP A 167 -17.34 5.93 -14.50
N GLY A 168 -16.27 5.27 -14.05
CA GLY A 168 -15.51 4.30 -14.84
C GLY A 168 -14.43 4.92 -15.73
N LEU A 169 -14.16 6.21 -15.59
CA LEU A 169 -13.14 6.92 -16.38
C LEU A 169 -11.87 7.12 -15.56
N ILE A 170 -10.74 7.16 -16.29
CA ILE A 170 -9.46 7.65 -15.80
C ILE A 170 -9.11 8.89 -16.60
N CYS A 171 -8.94 10.01 -15.94
CA CYS A 171 -8.57 11.27 -16.57
C CYS A 171 -7.10 11.58 -16.29
N VAL A 172 -6.39 12.07 -17.31
CA VAL A 172 -4.98 12.45 -17.24
C VAL A 172 -4.85 13.94 -17.51
N TYR A 173 -4.13 14.65 -16.64
CA TYR A 173 -4.00 16.10 -16.69
C TYR A 173 -2.55 16.52 -16.92
N ASP A 174 -2.36 17.59 -17.69
CA ASP A 174 -1.13 18.39 -17.74
C ASP A 174 -1.26 19.58 -16.78
N LEU A 175 -0.49 19.55 -15.72
CA LEU A 175 -0.46 20.58 -14.69
C LEU A 175 0.27 21.85 -15.14
N THR A 176 0.93 21.86 -16.29
CA THR A 176 1.59 23.04 -16.84
C THR A 176 0.63 23.95 -17.61
N VAL A 177 -0.48 23.41 -18.11
CA VAL A 177 -1.50 24.17 -18.86
C VAL A 177 -2.37 24.97 -17.88
N GLU A 178 -2.47 26.29 -18.07
CA GLU A 178 -3.24 27.17 -17.16
C GLU A 178 -4.75 26.99 -17.31
N ASP A 179 -5.23 26.84 -18.55
CA ASP A 179 -6.64 26.57 -18.84
C ASP A 179 -6.99 25.13 -18.45
N VAL A 180 -7.93 24.99 -17.51
CA VAL A 180 -8.31 23.69 -16.96
C VAL A 180 -9.07 22.83 -17.98
N ASP A 181 -9.75 23.45 -18.95
CA ASP A 181 -10.51 22.75 -19.98
C ASP A 181 -9.57 22.15 -21.04
N GLU A 182 -8.42 22.78 -21.29
CA GLU A 182 -7.39 22.29 -22.21
C GLU A 182 -6.35 21.39 -21.54
N ALA A 183 -6.30 21.38 -20.20
CA ALA A 183 -5.33 20.61 -19.44
C ALA A 183 -5.59 19.09 -19.43
N VAL A 184 -6.76 18.63 -19.88
CA VAL A 184 -7.05 17.19 -19.97
C VAL A 184 -6.31 16.59 -21.18
N LEU A 185 -5.26 15.82 -20.91
CA LEU A 185 -4.44 15.16 -21.92
C LEU A 185 -5.12 13.94 -22.54
N SER A 186 -5.82 13.15 -21.72
CA SER A 186 -6.42 11.90 -22.14
C SER A 186 -7.52 11.46 -21.18
N VAL A 187 -8.49 10.72 -21.71
CA VAL A 187 -9.55 10.06 -20.95
C VAL A 187 -9.56 8.59 -21.34
N MET A 188 -9.26 7.72 -20.39
CA MET A 188 -9.18 6.27 -20.58
C MET A 188 -10.43 5.62 -20.00
N ASN A 189 -11.10 4.80 -20.80
CA ASN A 189 -12.37 4.19 -20.42
C ASN A 189 -12.15 2.85 -19.71
N GLY A 190 -12.25 2.84 -18.38
CA GLY A 190 -12.20 1.66 -17.52
C GLY A 190 -13.49 0.84 -17.48
N GLU A 191 -14.52 1.19 -18.28
CA GLU A 191 -15.81 0.50 -18.51
C GLU A 191 -16.72 0.29 -17.30
N HIS A 192 -16.17 0.32 -16.10
CA HIS A 192 -16.83 -0.03 -14.85
C HIS A 192 -16.34 0.89 -13.74
N SER A 193 -17.20 1.07 -12.74
CA SER A 193 -16.92 1.88 -11.56
C SER A 193 -15.55 1.57 -10.94
N LEU A 194 -14.63 2.53 -11.01
CA LEU A 194 -13.23 2.34 -10.62
C LEU A 194 -13.06 2.57 -9.13
N ASN A 195 -12.42 1.61 -8.46
CA ASN A 195 -12.08 1.70 -7.04
C ASN A 195 -10.72 2.37 -6.83
N THR A 196 -9.71 1.98 -7.61
CA THR A 196 -8.37 2.54 -7.49
C THR A 196 -7.56 2.37 -8.78
N ILE A 197 -6.52 3.19 -8.91
CA ILE A 197 -5.48 3.08 -9.92
C ILE A 197 -4.11 3.10 -9.25
N GLY A 198 -3.06 2.68 -9.95
CA GLY A 198 -1.69 2.83 -9.49
C GLY A 198 -0.65 2.53 -10.56
N PHE A 199 0.55 3.08 -10.39
CA PHE A 199 1.64 2.91 -11.35
C PHE A 199 2.39 1.61 -11.15
N TYR A 200 2.91 1.06 -12.24
CA TYR A 200 3.85 -0.06 -12.21
C TYR A 200 4.82 0.01 -13.39
N GLY A 201 5.83 -0.85 -13.36
CA GLY A 201 6.93 -0.83 -14.31
C GLY A 201 8.14 -0.06 -13.76
N PRO A 202 9.36 -0.41 -14.22
CA PRO A 202 10.60 0.14 -13.67
C PRO A 202 10.70 1.67 -13.78
N SER A 203 10.01 2.27 -14.75
CA SER A 203 9.96 3.72 -14.98
C SER A 203 8.61 4.33 -14.63
N ASN A 204 7.69 3.57 -14.02
CA ASN A 204 6.27 3.93 -13.84
C ASN A 204 5.54 4.20 -15.17
N GLU A 205 5.96 3.51 -16.23
CA GLU A 205 5.45 3.69 -17.59
C GLU A 205 4.09 3.02 -17.83
N TYR A 206 3.60 2.24 -16.86
CA TYR A 206 2.32 1.56 -16.93
C TYR A 206 1.42 1.94 -15.76
N LEU A 207 0.11 1.77 -15.96
CA LEU A 207 -0.91 1.96 -14.96
C LEU A 207 -1.74 0.69 -14.82
N TYR A 208 -2.12 0.32 -13.60
CA TYR A 208 -3.21 -0.63 -13.38
C TYR A 208 -4.47 0.13 -12.93
N SER A 209 -5.64 -0.44 -13.21
CA SER A 209 -6.91 0.03 -12.67
C SER A 209 -7.73 -1.15 -12.15
N LEU A 210 -8.27 -1.01 -10.95
CA LEU A 210 -9.11 -2.01 -10.29
C LEU A 210 -10.50 -1.42 -10.06
N SER A 211 -11.54 -2.11 -10.54
CA SER A 211 -12.94 -1.70 -10.36
C SER A 211 -13.56 -2.27 -9.09
N HIS A 212 -14.66 -1.66 -8.63
CA HIS A 212 -15.50 -2.22 -7.56
C HIS A 212 -16.14 -3.56 -7.93
N THR A 213 -16.18 -3.89 -9.22
CA THR A 213 -16.66 -5.18 -9.75
C THR A 213 -15.54 -6.18 -9.99
N GLU A 214 -14.38 -5.98 -9.35
CA GLU A 214 -13.23 -6.91 -9.38
C GLU A 214 -12.67 -7.16 -10.78
N ARG A 215 -12.79 -6.18 -11.68
CA ARG A 215 -12.08 -6.17 -12.97
C ARG A 215 -10.75 -5.45 -12.80
N LEU A 216 -9.68 -6.07 -13.29
CA LEU A 216 -8.35 -5.50 -13.35
C LEU A 216 -8.01 -5.21 -14.81
N TYR A 217 -7.55 -3.99 -15.10
CA TYR A 217 -6.94 -3.64 -16.38
C TYR A 217 -5.54 -3.11 -16.18
N THR A 218 -4.71 -3.24 -17.22
CA THR A 218 -3.42 -2.55 -17.30
C THR A 218 -3.32 -1.72 -18.57
N TRP A 219 -2.53 -0.65 -18.50
CA TRP A 219 -2.49 0.40 -19.49
C TRP A 219 -1.06 0.84 -19.78
N ASP A 220 -0.82 1.22 -21.03
CA ASP A 220 0.42 1.85 -21.48
C ASP A 220 0.28 3.37 -21.38
N LEU A 221 1.15 4.04 -20.62
CA LEU A 221 1.05 5.49 -20.41
C LEU A 221 1.70 6.32 -21.52
N ALA A 222 2.43 5.69 -22.45
CA ALA A 222 2.94 6.38 -23.63
C ALA A 222 1.81 6.62 -24.65
N SER A 223 0.92 5.66 -24.83
CA SER A 223 -0.21 5.71 -25.76
C SER A 223 -1.58 5.91 -25.11
N PHE A 224 -1.67 5.80 -23.78
CA PHE A 224 -2.91 5.75 -23.00
C PHE A 224 -3.87 4.64 -23.45
N SER A 225 -3.33 3.55 -24.00
CA SER A 225 -4.11 2.41 -24.48
C SER A 225 -4.14 1.27 -23.47
N ARG A 226 -5.22 0.49 -23.49
CA ARG A 226 -5.34 -0.72 -22.66
C ARG A 226 -4.40 -1.79 -23.20
N ILE A 227 -3.54 -2.31 -22.33
CA ILE A 227 -2.64 -3.43 -22.63
C ILE A 227 -3.40 -4.75 -22.45
N THR A 228 -4.00 -4.93 -21.27
CA THR A 228 -4.57 -6.21 -20.86
C THR A 228 -5.91 -6.05 -20.17
N ASP A 229 -6.84 -6.92 -20.54
CA ASP A 229 -8.07 -7.24 -19.84
C ASP A 229 -7.93 -8.65 -19.25
N PHE A 230 -8.00 -8.78 -17.93
CA PHE A 230 -7.88 -10.07 -17.23
C PHE A 230 -9.17 -10.90 -17.23
N GLY A 231 -10.16 -10.47 -18.01
CA GLY A 231 -11.44 -11.11 -18.24
C GLY A 231 -12.44 -10.83 -17.12
N GLY A 232 -13.65 -10.39 -17.49
CA GLY A 232 -14.85 -10.39 -16.65
C GLY A 232 -14.63 -10.02 -15.18
N ASP A 233 -15.35 -10.70 -14.29
CA ASP A 233 -15.06 -10.69 -12.85
C ASP A 233 -13.85 -11.59 -12.57
N LEU A 234 -12.68 -10.98 -12.33
CA LEU A 234 -11.42 -11.72 -12.10
C LEU A 234 -11.51 -12.60 -10.85
N ARG A 235 -12.24 -12.18 -9.82
CA ARG A 235 -12.44 -12.97 -8.61
C ARG A 235 -13.16 -14.27 -8.94
N THR A 236 -14.18 -14.25 -9.79
CA THR A 236 -14.87 -15.48 -10.24
C THR A 236 -13.91 -16.43 -10.97
N HIS A 237 -13.09 -15.92 -11.90
CA HIS A 237 -12.09 -16.73 -12.60
C HIS A 237 -11.05 -17.34 -11.66
N LEU A 238 -10.57 -16.58 -10.67
CA LEU A 238 -9.61 -17.07 -9.68
C LEU A 238 -10.25 -18.08 -8.72
N GLN A 239 -11.52 -17.89 -8.35
CA GLN A 239 -12.26 -18.83 -7.51
C GLN A 239 -12.44 -20.18 -8.19
N GLU A 240 -12.73 -20.21 -9.49
CA GLU A 240 -12.84 -21.45 -10.25
C GLU A 240 -11.49 -22.16 -10.39
N LYS A 241 -10.42 -21.40 -10.61
CA LYS A 241 -9.06 -21.94 -10.79
C LYS A 241 -8.39 -22.38 -9.49
N TYR A 242 -8.70 -21.72 -8.38
CA TYR A 242 -8.11 -21.95 -7.06
C TYR A 242 -9.19 -22.03 -5.96
N PRO A 243 -10.06 -23.06 -5.99
CA PRO A 243 -11.25 -23.12 -5.14
C PRO A 243 -10.94 -23.11 -3.64
N ASP A 244 -9.80 -23.66 -3.25
CA ASP A 244 -9.37 -23.76 -1.85
C ASP A 244 -9.02 -22.40 -1.22
N LEU A 245 -8.76 -21.35 -2.02
CA LEU A 245 -8.37 -20.03 -1.50
C LEU A 245 -9.58 -19.14 -1.15
N GLN A 246 -10.76 -19.44 -1.69
CA GLN A 246 -12.01 -18.70 -1.44
C GLN A 246 -11.91 -17.18 -1.66
N VAL A 247 -11.45 -16.73 -2.84
CA VAL A 247 -11.24 -15.30 -3.12
C VAL A 247 -12.57 -14.54 -3.07
N ASN A 248 -12.67 -13.49 -2.24
CA ASN A 248 -13.91 -12.72 -2.10
C ASN A 248 -13.80 -11.25 -2.53
N TYR A 249 -12.62 -10.65 -2.42
CA TYR A 249 -12.40 -9.25 -2.79
C TYR A 249 -10.92 -8.98 -3.12
N PHE A 250 -10.67 -7.91 -3.86
CA PHE A 250 -9.34 -7.33 -4.01
C PHE A 250 -9.23 -6.00 -3.26
N VAL A 251 -8.03 -5.70 -2.78
CA VAL A 251 -7.72 -4.47 -2.02
C VAL A 251 -7.01 -3.46 -2.92
N THR A 252 -5.87 -3.84 -3.48
CA THR A 252 -5.03 -2.97 -4.32
C THR A 252 -3.95 -3.77 -5.04
N CYS A 253 -3.27 -3.16 -6.01
CA CYS A 253 -2.01 -3.68 -6.53
C CYS A 253 -0.82 -2.84 -6.05
N GLN A 254 0.34 -3.48 -5.89
CA GLN A 254 1.60 -2.81 -5.61
C GLN A 254 2.71 -3.37 -6.50
N TYR A 255 3.59 -2.49 -6.97
CA TYR A 255 4.67 -2.86 -7.87
C TYR A 255 5.94 -3.26 -7.10
N ASP A 256 6.43 -4.46 -7.40
CA ASP A 256 7.72 -4.99 -6.97
C ASP A 256 8.85 -4.62 -7.92
N ALA A 257 9.49 -3.47 -7.67
CA ALA A 257 10.62 -3.02 -8.46
C ALA A 257 11.84 -3.96 -8.39
N ALA A 258 12.02 -4.71 -7.30
CA ALA A 258 13.15 -5.62 -7.15
C ALA A 258 13.00 -6.87 -8.04
N ASN A 259 11.77 -7.35 -8.21
CA ASN A 259 11.45 -8.52 -9.05
C ASN A 259 10.76 -8.17 -10.36
N ASN A 260 10.59 -6.87 -10.67
CA ASN A 260 9.81 -6.35 -11.78
C ASN A 260 8.43 -7.02 -11.90
N ALA A 261 7.69 -7.10 -10.79
CA ALA A 261 6.42 -7.82 -10.71
C ALA A 261 5.29 -6.93 -10.21
N LEU A 262 4.13 -6.97 -10.85
CA LEU A 262 2.92 -6.38 -10.31
C LEU A 262 2.25 -7.39 -9.37
N LEU A 263 2.01 -7.00 -8.12
CA LEU A 263 1.37 -7.85 -7.13
C LEU A 263 -0.05 -7.35 -6.85
N LEU A 264 -1.03 -8.23 -6.99
CA LEU A 264 -2.42 -7.98 -6.61
C LEU A 264 -2.67 -8.55 -5.22
N PHE A 265 -3.15 -7.71 -4.32
CA PHE A 265 -3.54 -8.10 -2.97
C PHE A 265 -5.05 -8.20 -2.86
N GLY A 266 -5.52 -9.26 -2.23
CA GLY A 266 -6.92 -9.49 -1.93
C GLY A 266 -7.09 -10.35 -0.70
N GLY A 267 -8.28 -10.91 -0.52
CA GLY A 267 -8.52 -11.81 0.59
C GLY A 267 -9.90 -12.45 0.53
N ASN A 268 -10.24 -13.06 1.66
CA ASN A 268 -11.54 -13.69 1.88
C ASN A 268 -12.21 -13.17 3.16
N TYR A 269 -13.46 -13.56 3.38
CA TYR A 269 -14.23 -13.14 4.55
C TYR A 269 -13.80 -13.82 5.86
N SER A 270 -12.88 -14.78 5.82
CA SER A 270 -12.31 -15.39 7.04
C SER A 270 -11.04 -14.71 7.52
N GLY A 271 -10.61 -13.61 6.88
CA GLY A 271 -9.38 -12.90 7.21
C GLY A 271 -8.10 -13.48 6.60
N LEU A 272 -8.20 -14.40 5.63
CA LEU A 272 -7.04 -14.85 4.86
C LEU A 272 -6.67 -13.76 3.84
N GLY A 273 -5.46 -13.19 3.96
CA GLY A 273 -4.90 -12.35 2.91
C GLY A 273 -4.27 -13.19 1.80
N LEU A 274 -4.44 -12.74 0.56
CA LEU A 274 -3.99 -13.43 -0.65
C LEU A 274 -3.13 -12.48 -1.48
N VAL A 275 -2.00 -12.99 -1.99
CA VAL A 275 -1.06 -12.24 -2.84
C VAL A 275 -0.92 -12.98 -4.16
N TYR A 276 -1.21 -12.28 -5.24
CA TYR A 276 -1.09 -12.79 -6.61
C TYR A 276 -0.01 -12.04 -7.36
N GLN A 277 0.74 -12.75 -8.20
CA GLN A 277 1.54 -12.13 -9.23
C GLN A 277 0.67 -11.93 -10.47
N VAL A 278 0.73 -10.72 -11.03
CA VAL A 278 0.02 -10.31 -12.23
C VAL A 278 1.02 -10.25 -13.39
N ASN A 279 0.80 -11.05 -14.42
CA ASN A 279 1.48 -10.94 -15.71
C ASN A 279 0.56 -10.18 -16.67
N SER A 280 0.98 -8.97 -17.04
CA SER A 280 0.25 -8.07 -17.92
C SER A 280 0.61 -8.21 -19.41
N ASP A 281 1.33 -9.25 -19.81
CA ASP A 281 1.54 -9.57 -21.23
C ASP A 281 0.20 -9.78 -21.94
N ALA A 282 -0.07 -8.93 -22.94
CA ALA A 282 -1.30 -8.94 -23.72
C ALA A 282 -1.57 -10.27 -24.44
N GLN A 283 -0.54 -11.06 -24.76
CA GLN A 283 -0.72 -12.34 -25.44
C GLN A 283 -1.10 -13.47 -24.49
N GLN A 284 -0.60 -13.44 -23.25
CA GLN A 284 -0.84 -14.47 -22.24
C GLN A 284 -0.99 -13.86 -20.85
N PRO A 285 -2.08 -13.11 -20.62
CA PRO A 285 -2.31 -12.50 -19.34
C PRO A 285 -2.62 -13.56 -18.30
N SER A 286 -2.06 -13.40 -17.10
CA SER A 286 -2.32 -14.35 -16.02
C SER A 286 -2.20 -13.71 -14.65
N VAL A 287 -3.01 -14.22 -13.73
CA VAL A 287 -2.96 -13.88 -12.31
C VAL A 287 -2.81 -15.18 -11.54
N VAL A 288 -1.73 -15.30 -10.78
CA VAL A 288 -1.31 -16.55 -10.13
C VAL A 288 -1.05 -16.29 -8.64
N PRO A 289 -1.64 -17.05 -7.71
CA PRO A 289 -1.37 -16.89 -6.30
C PRO A 289 0.08 -17.29 -6.01
N ILE A 290 0.78 -16.43 -5.29
CA ILE A 290 2.18 -16.64 -4.89
C ILE A 290 2.36 -16.68 -3.39
N ALA A 291 1.45 -16.06 -2.62
CA ALA A 291 1.56 -15.97 -1.18
C ALA A 291 0.21 -15.87 -0.47
N THR A 292 0.24 -16.17 0.82
CA THR A 292 -0.87 -15.96 1.75
C THR A 292 -0.40 -15.21 2.99
N LEU A 293 -1.30 -14.41 3.58
CA LEU A 293 -1.15 -13.73 4.85
C LEU A 293 -2.14 -14.37 5.84
N SER A 294 -1.72 -15.43 6.52
CA SER A 294 -2.61 -16.27 7.35
C SER A 294 -2.51 -15.94 8.83
N ASN A 295 -3.58 -16.19 9.59
CA ASN A 295 -3.64 -16.07 11.06
C ASN A 295 -3.40 -14.65 11.63
N GLY A 296 -3.45 -13.61 10.79
CA GLY A 296 -3.34 -12.22 11.24
C GLY A 296 -4.70 -11.54 11.35
N HIS A 297 -5.60 -11.81 10.41
CA HIS A 297 -6.95 -11.25 10.46
C HIS A 297 -8.02 -12.31 10.68
N SER A 298 -9.14 -11.86 11.23
CA SER A 298 -10.37 -12.65 11.43
C SER A 298 -11.57 -12.11 10.63
N ASP A 299 -11.37 -11.01 9.91
CA ASP A 299 -12.39 -10.35 9.08
C ASP A 299 -11.73 -9.69 7.84
N ILE A 300 -12.49 -8.94 7.04
CA ILE A 300 -12.08 -8.29 5.80
C ILE A 300 -10.87 -7.38 6.01
N ILE A 301 -9.85 -7.55 5.17
CA ILE A 301 -8.69 -6.66 5.08
C ILE A 301 -9.07 -5.47 4.20
N ARG A 302 -8.98 -4.25 4.76
CA ARG A 302 -9.39 -3.00 4.10
C ARG A 302 -8.21 -2.21 3.53
N SER A 303 -7.03 -2.35 4.14
CA SER A 303 -5.85 -1.61 3.71
C SER A 303 -4.63 -2.51 3.77
N ILE A 304 -3.78 -2.42 2.75
CA ILE A 304 -2.50 -3.12 2.65
C ILE A 304 -1.45 -2.14 2.15
N TYR A 305 -0.29 -2.12 2.79
CA TYR A 305 0.85 -1.30 2.42
C TYR A 305 2.14 -2.14 2.53
N TRP A 306 2.97 -2.16 1.50
CA TRP A 306 4.27 -2.81 1.57
C TRP A 306 5.38 -1.78 1.71
N ASN A 307 5.99 -1.74 2.90
CA ASN A 307 7.19 -0.96 3.13
C ASN A 307 8.38 -1.65 2.46
N ARG A 308 8.91 -1.03 1.42
CA ARG A 308 9.99 -1.60 0.60
C ARG A 308 11.36 -1.50 1.23
N THR A 309 11.55 -0.49 2.09
CA THR A 309 12.81 -0.29 2.81
C THR A 309 13.01 -1.35 3.89
N THR A 310 11.95 -1.65 4.64
CA THR A 310 11.99 -2.66 5.72
C THR A 310 11.61 -4.06 5.23
N ASN A 311 11.06 -4.16 4.01
CA ASN A 311 10.47 -5.37 3.45
C ASN A 311 9.38 -5.99 4.36
N VAL A 312 8.58 -5.12 4.98
CA VAL A 312 7.44 -5.49 5.83
C VAL A 312 6.15 -5.12 5.12
N ILE A 313 5.23 -6.07 5.03
CA ILE A 313 3.86 -5.78 4.61
C ILE A 313 3.06 -5.43 5.87
N LEU A 314 2.28 -4.36 5.80
CA LEU A 314 1.29 -3.97 6.78
C LEU A 314 -0.08 -4.30 6.20
N SER A 315 -0.95 -4.93 6.97
CA SER A 315 -2.37 -5.09 6.62
C SER A 315 -3.26 -4.66 7.78
N ALA A 316 -4.41 -4.08 7.45
CA ALA A 316 -5.36 -3.60 8.43
C ALA A 316 -6.79 -3.92 7.98
N GLY A 317 -7.67 -4.27 8.93
CA GLY A 317 -8.99 -4.83 8.62
C GLY A 317 -10.13 -4.39 9.52
N GLU A 318 -11.30 -4.95 9.24
CA GLU A 318 -12.54 -4.78 10.02
C GLU A 318 -12.49 -5.46 11.39
N ASP A 319 -11.57 -6.37 11.60
CA ASP A 319 -11.27 -6.91 12.93
C ASP A 319 -10.44 -5.94 13.79
N GLY A 320 -10.24 -4.71 13.31
CA GLY A 320 -9.41 -3.69 13.95
C GLY A 320 -7.96 -4.12 14.12
N SER A 321 -7.50 -5.17 13.46
CA SER A 321 -6.11 -5.60 13.59
C SER A 321 -5.23 -4.78 12.67
N LEU A 322 -4.04 -4.40 13.14
CA LEU A 322 -2.91 -3.97 12.32
C LEU A 322 -1.84 -5.06 12.40
N CYS A 323 -1.62 -5.76 11.28
CA CYS A 323 -0.74 -6.91 11.18
C CYS A 323 0.55 -6.56 10.43
N PHE A 324 1.66 -7.10 10.93
CA PHE A 324 3.00 -6.89 10.38
C PHE A 324 3.52 -8.23 9.85
N TRP A 325 3.80 -8.28 8.56
CA TRP A 325 4.21 -9.50 7.87
C TRP A 325 5.62 -9.35 7.35
N SER A 326 6.43 -10.39 7.51
CA SER A 326 7.70 -10.46 6.80
C SER A 326 8.01 -11.85 6.31
N ASN A 327 8.75 -11.90 5.21
CA ASN A 327 9.29 -13.13 4.66
C ASN A 327 10.80 -13.15 4.94
N GLN A 328 11.16 -13.45 6.19
CA GLN A 328 12.51 -13.85 6.52
C GLN A 328 12.52 -15.37 6.67
N ILE A 329 12.91 -16.06 5.61
CA ILE A 329 13.56 -17.36 5.79
C ILE A 329 14.85 -17.07 6.55
N ASN A 330 14.82 -17.24 7.87
CA ASN A 330 16.02 -17.25 8.69
C ASN A 330 16.85 -18.47 8.27
N PHE A 331 17.83 -18.28 7.38
CA PHE A 331 18.97 -19.18 7.34
C PHE A 331 19.84 -18.87 8.57
N ASN A 332 19.41 -19.36 9.73
CA ASN A 332 20.37 -19.62 10.80
C ASN A 332 21.28 -20.74 10.29
N ASN A 333 22.46 -20.36 9.79
CA ASN A 333 23.57 -21.29 9.61
C ASN A 333 23.94 -21.85 10.99
N ASN A 334 23.27 -22.92 11.41
CA ASN A 334 23.84 -23.90 12.32
C ASN A 334 24.96 -24.63 11.57
N ASN A 335 26.10 -23.96 11.40
CA ASN A 335 27.38 -24.64 11.36
C ASN A 335 27.96 -24.58 12.78
N GLN A 336 27.32 -25.29 13.71
CA GLN A 336 28.10 -25.96 14.75
C GLN A 336 28.78 -27.14 14.05
N SER A 337 29.91 -26.86 13.39
CA SER A 337 30.91 -27.88 13.15
C SER A 337 31.47 -28.26 14.51
N SER A 338 30.97 -29.37 15.05
CA SER A 338 31.69 -30.20 16.00
C SER A 338 33.02 -30.59 15.38
N SER A 339 34.10 -29.95 15.78
CA SER A 339 35.45 -30.49 15.63
C SER A 339 36.23 -30.20 16.90
N ASP A 340 36.44 -31.28 17.62
CA ASP A 340 37.23 -31.49 18.82
C ASP A 340 38.35 -30.48 19.10
N SER A 341 38.24 -29.83 20.25
CA SER A 341 39.36 -29.21 20.96
C SER A 341 40.09 -30.25 21.80
N SER A 342 41.06 -30.97 21.22
CA SER A 342 42.05 -31.73 22.00
C SER A 342 43.24 -30.83 22.33
N SER A 343 43.17 -30.14 23.47
CA SER A 343 44.30 -29.42 24.06
C SER A 343 45.21 -30.39 24.82
N GLY A 344 46.33 -30.78 24.21
CA GLY A 344 47.42 -31.50 24.87
C GLY A 344 48.71 -30.69 24.85
N LYS A 345 49.02 -29.97 25.94
CA LYS A 345 50.38 -29.51 26.23
C LYS A 345 51.11 -30.66 26.94
N ILE A 346 52.39 -30.90 26.61
CA ILE A 346 53.50 -31.16 27.56
C ILE A 346 54.85 -31.35 26.82
N THR A 347 55.78 -30.45 27.15
CA THR A 347 57.25 -30.49 27.27
C THR A 347 58.19 -31.18 26.26
N LYS A 348 59.22 -30.43 25.87
CA LYS A 348 60.52 -30.91 25.34
C LYS A 348 61.34 -31.66 26.39
N SER A 349 62.00 -32.75 26.00
CA SER A 349 63.31 -33.14 26.54
C SER A 349 64.16 -33.87 25.47
N ASN A 350 65.43 -33.48 25.38
CA ASN A 350 66.46 -33.99 24.48
C ASN A 350 66.78 -35.48 24.67
N ASN A 351 67.13 -36.23 23.61
CA ASN A 351 68.51 -36.69 23.40
C ASN A 351 68.70 -37.65 22.19
N ALA A 352 69.80 -37.39 21.48
CA ALA A 352 70.78 -38.32 20.89
C ALA A 352 70.40 -39.34 19.79
N ARG A 353 71.17 -39.23 18.68
CA ARG A 353 71.84 -40.29 17.86
C ARG A 353 70.92 -41.37 17.22
N SER A 354 71.11 -41.87 16.01
CA SER A 354 72.16 -41.82 15.00
C SER A 354 71.63 -42.39 13.67
N LYS A 355 72.17 -41.89 12.56
CA LYS A 355 72.58 -42.60 11.32
C LYS A 355 71.65 -43.65 10.67
N ALA A 356 71.44 -43.43 9.35
CA ALA A 356 71.59 -44.40 8.25
C ALA A 356 70.48 -45.47 8.12
N ASN A 357 69.97 -45.90 6.96
CA ASN A 357 70.16 -45.61 5.54
C ASN A 357 68.99 -46.33 4.78
N PRO A 358 69.02 -46.52 3.46
CA PRO A 358 67.93 -46.19 2.54
C PRO A 358 67.01 -47.36 2.18
N TYR A 359 65.89 -47.07 1.53
CA TYR A 359 65.55 -47.51 0.17
C TYR A 359 64.45 -46.61 -0.39
#